data_AF-A0AAV7DL15-F1
#
_entry.id   AF-A0AAV7DL15-F1
#
_cell.length_a   1.000
_cell.length_b   1.000
_cell.length_c   1.000
_cell.angle_alpha   90.00
_cell.angle_beta   90.00
_cell.angle_gamma   90.00
#
_symmetry.space_group_name_H-M   'P 1'
#
loop_
_entity.id
_entity.type
_entity.pdbx_description
1 polymer ?
#
loop_
_entity_poly.entity_id
_entity_poly.type
_entity_poly.pdbx_seq_one_letter_code
_entity_poly.pdbx_strand_id
1 'polypeptide(L)'
;MQNPRKEMASQLHKFCALGDTTKLFALLSHSSSIINETAENGWSALMYAARNGHFDVVKMLLEKGCDKTLVNKSRQTALDIAKFWGHKHIVNLLSNAKGGAKPHFLSDAVEECENYFSSTFLDRRSDKRTDTDWLRGKQADASSVYIIFSNLCPLVSLIGTKESAQEPEIKLCRFQSDDVKEFLTRPDEVSLIFLGVETQLNKPHSVEQGDGLVAWFALNVEKLSTDQFERKYEGCYFLQPPMPALLQLVSTEAGILAQARSVLAWHSRYKFCPTCGGKTIIEEGGYKRTCQIEGCPSLKGIHNTSYPRVGECIQMLVPPLKLHLYKV
;
A
#
# COMPACT_ATOMS: atom_id res chain seq x y z
N MET A 1 50.84 0.92 34.95
CA MET A 1 50.49 1.14 33.53
C MET A 1 48.99 0.87 33.36
N GLN A 2 48.17 1.91 33.15
CA GLN A 2 46.74 1.71 32.90
C GLN A 2 46.53 1.14 31.50
N ASN A 3 45.77 0.04 31.42
CA ASN A 3 45.43 -0.62 30.17
C ASN A 3 44.60 0.35 29.29
N PRO A 4 45.02 0.66 28.05
CA PRO A 4 44.33 1.64 27.19
C PRO A 4 42.85 1.30 26.95
N ARG A 5 42.50 0.01 26.96
CA ARG A 5 41.10 -0.45 26.85
C ARG A 5 40.25 -0.08 28.07
N LYS A 6 40.83 -0.06 29.27
CA LYS A 6 40.13 0.35 30.50
C LYS A 6 39.88 1.86 30.54
N GLU A 7 40.81 2.65 30.02
CA GLU A 7 40.65 4.11 29.91
C GLU A 7 39.52 4.46 28.94
N MET A 8 39.45 3.81 27.79
CA MET A 8 38.35 3.99 26.82
C MET A 8 36.98 3.58 27.39
N ALA A 9 36.91 2.47 28.15
CA ALA A 9 35.68 2.08 28.84
C ALA A 9 35.25 3.10 29.90
N SER A 10 36.20 3.68 30.65
CA SER A 10 35.92 4.74 31.62
C SER A 10 35.37 6.00 30.95
N GLN A 11 35.95 6.39 29.80
CA GLN A 11 35.46 7.50 28.98
C GLN A 11 34.05 7.23 28.44
N LEU A 12 33.78 6.01 27.97
CA LEU A 12 32.44 5.59 27.54
C LEU A 12 31.41 5.76 28.66
N HIS A 13 31.69 5.27 29.87
CA HIS A 13 30.78 5.41 31.02
C HIS A 13 30.55 6.87 31.39
N LYS A 14 31.61 7.71 31.34
CA LYS A 14 31.52 9.15 31.59
C LYS A 14 30.63 9.85 30.57
N PHE A 15 30.79 9.58 29.28
CA PHE A 15 29.96 10.18 28.23
C PHE A 15 28.50 9.76 28.36
N CYS A 16 28.23 8.49 28.67
CA CYS A 16 26.88 7.99 28.90
C CYS A 16 26.22 8.58 30.15
N ALA A 17 27.01 8.88 31.19
CA ALA A 17 26.51 9.57 32.38
C ALA A 17 26.21 11.06 32.12
N LEU A 18 27.01 11.72 31.29
CA LEU A 18 26.84 13.14 30.95
C LEU A 18 25.76 13.40 29.89
N GLY A 19 25.46 12.41 29.04
CA GLY A 19 24.49 12.56 27.95
C GLY A 19 25.11 13.07 26.64
N ASP A 20 26.44 13.03 26.50
CA ASP A 20 27.14 13.59 25.34
C ASP A 20 27.10 12.62 24.14
N THR A 21 26.08 12.77 23.30
CA THR A 21 25.84 11.93 22.13
C THR A 21 26.92 12.08 21.05
N THR A 22 27.53 13.26 20.92
CA THR A 22 28.54 13.54 19.89
C THR A 22 29.85 12.81 20.16
N LYS A 23 30.35 12.89 21.41
CA LYS A 23 31.57 12.19 21.83
C LYS A 23 31.35 10.69 21.92
N LEU A 24 30.15 10.27 22.33
CA LEU A 24 29.75 8.87 22.35
C LEU A 24 29.78 8.26 20.95
N PHE A 25 29.22 8.96 19.95
CA PHE A 25 29.23 8.50 18.57
C PHE A 25 30.66 8.40 18.01
N ALA A 26 31.49 9.43 18.26
CA ALA A 26 32.88 9.42 17.84
C ALA A 26 33.65 8.23 18.45
N LEU A 27 33.45 7.93 19.74
CA LEU A 27 34.11 6.82 20.43
C LEU A 27 33.65 5.45 19.92
N LEU A 28 32.34 5.26 19.75
CA LEU A 28 31.76 3.98 19.28
C LEU A 28 32.04 3.69 17.81
N SER A 29 32.28 4.72 16.99
CA SER A 29 32.70 4.55 15.58
C SER A 29 34.13 4.01 15.47
N HIS A 30 35.01 4.34 16.42
CA HIS A 30 36.39 3.85 16.43
C HIS A 30 36.56 2.54 17.20
N SER A 31 35.66 2.23 18.14
CA SER A 31 35.76 1.04 18.99
C SER A 31 34.38 0.54 19.40
N SER A 32 33.75 -0.30 18.58
CA SER A 32 32.42 -0.87 18.86
C SER A 32 32.45 -2.00 19.91
N SER A 33 33.61 -2.61 20.14
CA SER A 33 33.77 -3.76 21.05
C SER A 33 33.71 -3.41 22.55
N ILE A 34 33.81 -2.13 22.92
CA ILE A 34 33.77 -1.68 24.33
C ILE A 34 32.35 -1.47 24.88
N ILE A 35 31.31 -1.62 24.05
CA ILE A 35 29.93 -1.21 24.39
C ILE A 35 29.33 -1.97 25.58
N ASN A 36 29.77 -3.22 25.80
CA ASN A 36 29.30 -4.09 26.88
C ASN A 36 30.27 -4.15 28.07
N GLU A 37 31.34 -3.35 28.07
CA GLU A 37 32.30 -3.30 29.18
C GLU A 37 31.66 -2.68 30.42
N THR A 38 31.93 -3.28 31.58
CA THR A 38 31.38 -2.84 32.86
C THR A 38 32.44 -2.13 33.71
N ALA A 39 32.00 -1.15 34.50
CA ALA A 39 32.85 -0.48 35.48
C ALA A 39 33.16 -1.41 36.66
N GLU A 40 34.08 -1.01 37.54
CA GLU A 40 34.49 -1.80 38.71
C GLU A 40 33.33 -2.13 39.68
N ASN A 41 32.26 -1.35 39.65
CA ASN A 41 31.02 -1.54 40.40
C ASN A 41 29.98 -2.42 39.66
N GLY A 42 30.33 -2.96 38.49
CA GLY A 42 29.45 -3.77 37.62
C GLY A 42 28.50 -2.96 36.75
N TRP A 43 28.62 -1.63 36.69
CA TRP A 43 27.71 -0.80 35.90
C TRP A 43 28.10 -0.79 34.42
N SER A 44 27.13 -0.99 33.53
CA SER A 44 27.31 -0.85 32.08
C SER A 44 27.00 0.58 31.61
N ALA A 45 27.45 0.92 30.40
CA ALA A 45 27.14 2.20 29.76
C ALA A 45 25.63 2.48 29.68
N LEU A 46 24.84 1.44 29.39
CA LEU A 46 23.37 1.51 29.33
C LEU A 46 22.74 1.83 30.70
N MET A 47 23.30 1.31 31.80
CA MET A 47 22.83 1.59 33.16
C MET A 47 23.09 3.04 33.58
N TYR A 48 24.25 3.60 33.22
CA TYR A 48 24.56 5.01 33.47
C TYR A 48 23.60 5.94 32.72
N ALA A 49 23.34 5.66 31.44
CA ALA A 49 22.37 6.41 30.64
C ALA A 49 20.94 6.29 31.20
N ALA A 50 20.53 5.08 31.59
CA ALA A 50 19.22 4.81 32.16
C ALA A 50 19.00 5.48 33.53
N ARG A 51 20.04 5.57 34.38
CA ARG A 51 19.98 6.27 35.67
C ARG A 51 19.72 7.76 35.49
N ASN A 52 20.46 8.38 34.57
CA ASN A 52 20.46 9.84 34.40
C ASN A 52 19.37 10.35 33.45
N GLY A 53 18.57 9.46 32.86
CA GLY A 53 17.44 9.86 32.02
C GLY A 53 17.82 10.23 30.58
N HIS A 54 19.02 9.87 30.12
CA HIS A 54 19.52 10.25 28.80
C HIS A 54 18.93 9.38 27.68
N PHE A 55 17.74 9.75 27.21
CA PHE A 55 17.00 9.00 26.19
C PHE A 55 17.80 8.76 24.91
N ASP A 56 18.43 9.81 24.36
CA ASP A 56 19.16 9.73 23.08
C ASP A 56 20.41 8.84 23.17
N VAL A 57 21.06 8.82 24.33
CA VAL A 57 22.17 7.91 24.61
C VAL A 57 21.70 6.47 24.71
N VAL A 58 20.59 6.21 25.42
CA VAL A 58 20.00 4.86 25.50
C VAL A 58 19.61 4.37 24.10
N LYS A 59 19.01 5.24 23.29
CA LYS A 59 18.66 4.97 21.90
C LYS A 59 19.88 4.54 21.09
N MET A 60 20.93 5.36 21.10
CA MET A 60 22.18 5.10 20.36
C MET A 60 22.87 3.81 20.79
N LEU A 61 22.92 3.50 22.10
CA LEU A 61 23.52 2.27 22.62
C LEU A 61 22.74 1.02 22.17
N LEU A 62 21.41 1.10 22.12
CA LEU A 62 20.58 0.01 21.61
C LEU A 62 20.74 -0.20 20.10
N GLU A 63 20.85 0.87 19.31
CA GLU A 63 21.12 0.79 17.86
C GLU A 63 22.46 0.10 17.57
N LYS A 64 23.46 0.29 18.43
CA LYS A 64 24.78 -0.35 18.34
C LYS A 64 24.81 -1.77 18.90
N GLY A 65 23.68 -2.32 19.34
CA GLY A 65 23.57 -3.72 19.79
C GLY A 65 24.09 -3.98 21.21
N CYS A 66 23.99 -2.99 22.11
CA CYS A 66 24.36 -3.17 23.52
C CYS A 66 23.52 -4.28 24.21
N ASP A 67 24.17 -5.09 25.04
CA ASP A 67 23.51 -6.11 25.85
C ASP A 67 22.77 -5.46 27.04
N LYS A 68 21.44 -5.50 26.95
CA LYS A 68 20.54 -4.97 27.98
C LYS A 68 20.29 -5.94 29.15
N THR A 69 20.79 -7.17 29.07
CA THR A 69 20.61 -8.21 30.11
C THR A 69 21.68 -8.15 31.19
N LEU A 70 22.72 -7.33 31.00
CA LEU A 70 23.76 -7.09 32.00
C LEU A 70 23.15 -6.60 33.31
N VAL A 71 23.73 -7.07 34.43
CA VAL A 71 23.33 -6.73 35.79
C VAL A 71 24.51 -6.15 36.57
N ASN A 72 24.26 -5.14 37.41
CA ASN A 72 25.27 -4.58 38.30
C ASN A 72 25.46 -5.46 39.57
N LYS A 73 26.38 -5.06 40.47
CA LYS A 73 26.60 -5.75 41.76
C LYS A 73 25.34 -5.84 42.64
N SER A 74 24.37 -4.94 42.45
CA SER A 74 23.08 -4.95 43.14
C SER A 74 22.01 -5.80 42.41
N ARG A 75 22.42 -6.57 41.39
CA ARG A 75 21.54 -7.40 40.53
C ARG A 75 20.46 -6.62 39.78
N GLN A 76 20.70 -5.34 39.50
CA GLN A 76 19.76 -4.49 38.76
C GLN A 76 20.16 -4.43 37.28
N THR A 77 19.17 -4.57 36.40
CA THR A 77 19.32 -4.30 34.96
C THR A 77 19.12 -2.80 34.66
N ALA A 78 19.47 -2.35 33.46
CA ALA A 78 19.18 -0.98 33.02
C ALA A 78 17.68 -0.65 33.07
N LEU A 79 16.81 -1.65 32.87
CA LEU A 79 15.35 -1.49 32.98
C LEU A 79 14.92 -1.25 34.43
N ASP A 80 15.50 -1.98 35.38
CA ASP A 80 15.17 -1.84 36.80
C ASP A 80 15.61 -0.47 37.33
N ILE A 81 16.77 0.01 36.86
CA ILE A 81 17.28 1.35 37.16
C ILE A 81 16.32 2.41 36.58
N ALA A 82 15.94 2.30 35.30
CA ALA A 82 15.02 3.26 34.68
C ALA A 82 13.66 3.32 35.40
N LYS A 83 13.15 2.18 35.89
CA LYS A 83 11.91 2.11 36.70
C LYS A 83 12.09 2.77 38.05
N PHE A 84 13.19 2.51 38.75
CA PHE A 84 13.48 3.07 40.06
C PHE A 84 13.54 4.60 40.04
N TRP A 85 14.15 5.17 38.99
CA TRP A 85 14.28 6.62 38.81
C TRP A 85 13.07 7.27 38.12
N GLY A 86 12.04 6.49 37.74
CA GLY A 86 10.80 7.01 37.16
C GLY A 86 10.88 7.44 35.69
N HIS A 87 11.92 7.04 34.95
CA HIS A 87 12.14 7.44 33.55
C HIS A 87 11.27 6.64 32.58
N LYS A 88 9.96 6.96 32.54
CA LYS A 88 8.94 6.23 31.76
C LYS A 88 9.30 6.05 30.28
N HIS A 89 9.88 7.08 29.65
CA HIS A 89 10.27 7.03 28.23
C HIS A 89 11.36 5.98 27.96
N ILE A 90 12.33 5.84 28.88
CA ILE A 90 13.40 4.84 28.80
C ILE A 90 12.89 3.44 29.14
N VAL A 91 11.97 3.32 30.11
CA VAL A 91 11.32 2.05 30.45
C VAL A 91 10.58 1.48 29.24
N ASN A 92 9.84 2.32 28.51
CA ASN A 92 9.15 1.91 27.28
C ASN A 92 10.16 1.46 26.21
N LEU A 93 11.23 2.23 26.00
CA LEU A 93 12.27 1.92 25.02
C LEU A 93 12.96 0.57 25.29
N LEU A 94 13.37 0.33 26.55
CA LEU A 94 14.03 -0.91 26.96
C LEU A 94 13.10 -2.14 26.96
N SER A 95 11.82 -1.92 27.27
CA SER A 95 10.78 -2.97 27.29
C SER A 95 10.38 -3.42 25.89
N ASN A 96 10.35 -2.50 24.92
CA ASN A 96 9.98 -2.80 23.52
C ASN A 96 11.07 -3.54 22.74
N ALA A 97 12.33 -3.42 23.13
CA ALA A 97 13.46 -4.05 22.42
C ALA A 97 13.61 -5.58 22.66
N LYS A 98 12.54 -6.34 22.93
CA LYS A 98 12.64 -7.77 23.27
C LYS A 98 13.02 -8.61 22.05
N GLY A 99 14.29 -9.01 22.01
CA GLY A 99 14.81 -10.14 21.22
C GLY A 99 15.46 -9.72 19.90
N GLY A 100 16.78 -9.47 19.92
CA GLY A 100 17.70 -9.50 18.77
C GLY A 100 17.44 -8.56 17.57
N ALA A 101 16.24 -8.03 17.42
CA ALA A 101 15.86 -7.10 16.39
C ALA A 101 16.27 -5.69 16.82
N LYS A 102 16.90 -4.97 15.89
CA LYS A 102 17.11 -3.52 15.98
C LYS A 102 15.81 -2.89 16.47
N PRO A 103 15.83 -2.00 17.48
CA PRO A 103 14.61 -1.30 17.84
C PRO A 103 14.13 -0.57 16.59
N HIS A 104 12.91 -0.88 16.14
CA HIS A 104 12.30 -0.19 15.01
C HIS A 104 11.94 1.22 15.49
N PHE A 105 12.92 2.11 15.45
CA PHE A 105 12.64 3.53 15.49
C PHE A 105 11.87 3.82 14.22
N LEU A 106 10.68 4.42 14.35
CA LEU A 106 10.04 5.04 13.19
C LEU A 106 11.10 5.95 12.57
N SER A 107 11.63 5.55 11.42
CA SER A 107 12.46 6.44 10.63
C SER A 107 11.58 7.61 10.24
N ASP A 108 12.13 8.82 10.20
CA ASP A 108 11.48 9.94 9.51
C ASP A 108 11.30 9.66 8.01
N ALA A 109 11.80 8.54 7.50
CA ALA A 109 11.32 7.96 6.25
C ALA A 109 9.88 7.50 6.47
N VAL A 110 8.94 8.29 5.98
CA VAL A 110 7.61 7.86 5.59
C VAL A 110 7.82 6.65 4.68
N GLU A 111 7.68 5.44 5.21
CA GLU A 111 7.28 4.33 4.34
C GLU A 111 5.91 4.76 3.82
N GLU A 112 5.87 5.20 2.56
CA GLU A 112 4.62 5.39 1.86
C GLU A 112 3.99 3.99 1.79
N CYS A 113 3.16 3.69 2.80
CA CYS A 113 2.29 2.54 2.77
C CYS A 113 1.30 2.77 1.63
N GLU A 114 1.72 2.42 0.40
CA GLU A 114 0.83 2.43 -0.75
C GLU A 114 -0.30 1.45 -0.44
N ASN A 115 -1.53 1.96 -0.49
CA ASN A 115 -2.71 1.12 -0.36
C ASN A 115 -2.65 0.03 -1.43
N TYR A 116 -2.92 -1.22 -1.06
CA TYR A 116 -2.95 -2.38 -1.96
C TYR A 116 -3.76 -2.13 -3.24
N PHE A 117 -4.84 -1.33 -3.16
CA PHE A 117 -5.66 -0.95 -4.33
C PHE A 117 -5.19 0.32 -5.06
N SER A 118 -4.06 0.90 -4.68
CA SER A 118 -3.44 2.06 -5.34
C SER A 118 -2.28 1.67 -6.24
N SER A 119 -1.67 0.49 -6.04
CA SER A 119 -0.62 -0.04 -6.91
C SER A 119 -1.19 -0.41 -8.28
N THR A 120 -0.63 0.13 -9.35
CA THR A 120 -1.04 -0.15 -10.74
C THR A 120 0.15 0.00 -11.68
N PHE A 121 0.20 -0.83 -12.72
CA PHE A 121 1.18 -0.72 -13.81
C PHE A 121 0.64 0.01 -15.04
N LEU A 122 -0.55 0.62 -14.93
CA LEU A 122 -1.15 1.43 -15.98
C LEU A 122 -0.92 2.92 -15.71
N ASP A 123 -0.41 3.63 -16.72
CA ASP A 123 -0.54 5.07 -16.80
C ASP A 123 -1.98 5.43 -17.20
N ARG A 124 -2.69 6.14 -16.33
CA ARG A 124 -4.11 6.48 -16.52
C ARG A 124 -4.39 7.36 -17.75
N ARG A 125 -3.39 8.07 -18.27
CA ARG A 125 -3.48 8.95 -19.46
C ARG A 125 -4.81 9.71 -19.55
N SER A 126 -5.11 10.50 -18.51
CA SER A 126 -6.37 11.24 -18.44
C SER A 126 -6.55 12.24 -19.58
N ASP A 127 -5.44 12.69 -20.18
CA ASP A 127 -5.40 13.53 -21.38
C ASP A 127 -6.10 12.89 -22.58
N LYS A 128 -6.08 11.55 -22.68
CA LYS A 128 -6.67 10.81 -23.80
C LYS A 128 -8.16 10.51 -23.66
N ARG A 129 -8.75 10.80 -22.50
CA ARG A 129 -10.17 10.50 -22.24
C ARG A 129 -11.12 11.34 -23.09
N THR A 130 -10.73 12.56 -23.42
CA THR A 130 -11.52 13.48 -24.25
C THR A 130 -11.37 13.21 -25.75
N ASP A 131 -10.33 12.47 -26.15
CA ASP A 131 -10.01 12.15 -27.54
C ASP A 131 -10.81 10.92 -28.00
N THR A 132 -12.00 11.17 -28.57
CA THR A 132 -12.91 10.11 -29.00
C THR A 132 -12.38 9.31 -30.18
N ASP A 133 -11.62 9.94 -31.06
CA ASP A 133 -11.08 9.29 -32.27
C ASP A 133 -9.94 8.35 -31.89
N TRP A 134 -9.06 8.79 -30.98
CA TRP A 134 -8.04 7.92 -30.41
C TRP A 134 -8.63 6.74 -29.66
N LEU A 135 -9.63 6.98 -28.80
CA LEU A 135 -10.30 5.90 -28.06
C LEU A 135 -10.96 4.89 -29.01
N ARG A 136 -11.63 5.35 -30.07
CA ARG A 136 -12.26 4.47 -31.07
C ARG A 136 -11.20 3.69 -31.86
N GLY A 137 -10.10 4.32 -32.23
CA GLY A 137 -8.95 3.66 -32.86
C GLY A 137 -8.40 2.55 -31.97
N LYS A 138 -8.18 2.84 -30.69
CA LYS A 138 -7.71 1.85 -29.71
C LYS A 138 -8.72 0.77 -29.41
N GLN A 139 -10.02 1.02 -29.50
CA GLN A 139 -11.02 -0.04 -29.32
C GLN A 139 -10.92 -1.12 -30.41
N ALA A 140 -10.57 -0.73 -31.64
CA ALA A 140 -10.38 -1.64 -32.77
C ALA A 140 -8.97 -2.24 -32.86
N ASP A 141 -8.00 -1.67 -32.13
CA ASP A 141 -6.61 -2.11 -32.11
C ASP A 141 -6.50 -3.55 -31.53
N ALA A 142 -5.74 -4.40 -32.19
CA ALA A 142 -5.50 -5.78 -31.78
C ALA A 142 -4.59 -5.88 -30.54
N SER A 143 -3.88 -4.80 -30.21
CA SER A 143 -3.03 -4.73 -29.01
C SER A 143 -3.79 -4.36 -27.74
N SER A 144 -5.03 -3.91 -27.84
CA SER A 144 -5.81 -3.42 -26.70
C SER A 144 -6.35 -4.55 -25.83
N VAL A 145 -6.20 -4.38 -24.52
CA VAL A 145 -6.59 -5.36 -23.52
C VAL A 145 -7.94 -5.00 -22.91
N TYR A 146 -8.82 -5.99 -22.83
CA TYR A 146 -10.14 -5.86 -22.22
C TYR A 146 -10.25 -6.77 -20.99
N ILE A 147 -10.79 -6.22 -19.92
CA ILE A 147 -11.22 -6.97 -18.74
C ILE A 147 -12.75 -6.92 -18.63
N ILE A 148 -13.36 -8.08 -18.41
CA ILE A 148 -14.83 -8.22 -18.44
C ILE A 148 -15.38 -8.25 -17.02
N PHE A 149 -16.50 -7.54 -16.84
CA PHE A 149 -17.28 -7.51 -15.61
C PHE A 149 -18.72 -7.92 -15.88
N SER A 150 -19.29 -8.64 -14.91
CA SER A 150 -20.74 -8.87 -14.80
C SER A 150 -21.14 -8.59 -13.36
N ASN A 151 -22.19 -7.78 -13.16
CA ASN A 151 -22.67 -7.39 -11.84
C ASN A 151 -21.55 -6.90 -10.89
N LEU A 152 -20.62 -6.07 -11.41
CA LEU A 152 -19.46 -5.54 -10.68
C LEU A 152 -18.43 -6.59 -10.21
N CYS A 153 -18.53 -7.82 -10.71
CA CYS A 153 -17.61 -8.93 -10.43
C CYS A 153 -16.72 -9.13 -11.65
N PRO A 154 -15.38 -9.17 -11.49
CA PRO A 154 -14.47 -9.40 -12.60
C PRO A 154 -14.51 -10.87 -13.02
N LEU A 155 -14.27 -11.11 -14.31
CA LEU A 155 -13.97 -12.45 -14.81
C LEU A 155 -12.50 -12.80 -14.52
N VAL A 156 -12.29 -13.94 -13.88
CA VAL A 156 -10.98 -14.42 -13.44
C VAL A 156 -10.75 -15.86 -13.85
N SER A 157 -9.48 -16.24 -13.88
CA SER A 157 -9.06 -17.64 -14.04
C SER A 157 -8.12 -18.03 -12.91
N LEU A 158 -8.12 -19.33 -12.59
CA LEU A 158 -7.26 -19.90 -11.58
C LEU A 158 -5.98 -20.43 -12.24
N ILE A 159 -4.83 -19.92 -11.82
CA ILE A 159 -3.53 -20.38 -12.31
C ILE A 159 -2.86 -21.19 -11.20
N GLY A 160 -2.73 -22.50 -11.42
CA GLY A 160 -2.08 -23.41 -10.50
C GLY A 160 -2.12 -24.84 -11.02
N THR A 161 -0.98 -25.35 -11.48
CA THR A 161 -0.78 -26.78 -11.70
C THR A 161 -0.79 -27.50 -10.35
N LYS A 162 -1.45 -28.66 -10.25
CA LYS A 162 -1.48 -29.52 -9.05
C LYS A 162 -0.09 -29.97 -8.53
N GLU A 163 0.99 -29.56 -9.18
CA GLU A 163 2.37 -30.03 -8.98
C GLU A 163 3.27 -29.02 -8.25
N SER A 164 2.86 -27.75 -8.10
CA SER A 164 3.62 -26.73 -7.37
C SER A 164 3.04 -26.49 -5.97
N ALA A 165 3.87 -26.53 -4.93
CA ALA A 165 3.51 -26.27 -3.53
C ALA A 165 3.08 -24.82 -3.21
N GLN A 166 2.70 -24.05 -4.24
CA GLN A 166 2.32 -22.64 -4.17
C GLN A 166 0.78 -22.55 -4.20
N GLU A 167 0.21 -21.71 -3.34
CA GLU A 167 -1.25 -21.52 -3.29
C GLU A 167 -1.78 -21.10 -4.67
N PRO A 168 -2.98 -21.58 -5.08
CA PRO A 168 -3.53 -21.24 -6.38
C PRO A 168 -3.78 -19.72 -6.48
N GLU A 169 -3.18 -19.08 -7.49
CA GLU A 169 -3.30 -17.65 -7.71
C GLU A 169 -4.48 -17.35 -8.65
N ILE A 170 -5.28 -16.36 -8.29
CA ILE A 170 -6.36 -15.84 -9.14
C ILE A 170 -5.80 -14.70 -9.97
N LYS A 171 -6.03 -14.73 -11.29
CA LYS A 171 -5.66 -13.63 -12.21
C LYS A 171 -6.86 -13.16 -13.03
N LEU A 172 -6.84 -11.88 -13.38
CA LEU A 172 -7.84 -11.29 -14.28
C LEU A 172 -7.73 -11.92 -15.67
N CYS A 173 -8.86 -12.32 -16.24
CA CYS A 173 -8.92 -12.75 -17.63
C CYS A 173 -8.74 -11.54 -18.55
N ARG A 174 -7.80 -11.64 -19.48
CA ARG A 174 -7.45 -10.59 -20.45
C ARG A 174 -7.93 -11.01 -21.83
N PHE A 175 -8.71 -10.15 -22.46
CA PHE A 175 -9.28 -10.36 -23.79
C PHE A 175 -8.71 -9.36 -24.78
N GLN A 176 -8.68 -9.72 -26.05
CA GLN A 176 -8.32 -8.81 -27.13
C GLN A 176 -9.57 -8.20 -27.77
N SER A 177 -9.38 -7.24 -28.67
CA SER A 177 -10.50 -6.60 -29.37
C SER A 177 -11.39 -7.60 -30.10
N ASP A 178 -10.82 -8.64 -30.72
CA ASP A 178 -11.57 -9.69 -31.43
C ASP A 178 -12.60 -10.42 -30.56
N ASP A 179 -12.25 -10.72 -29.30
CA ASP A 179 -13.09 -11.48 -28.37
C ASP A 179 -14.33 -10.67 -27.92
N VAL A 180 -14.20 -9.34 -27.93
CA VAL A 180 -15.22 -8.42 -27.40
C VAL A 180 -16.00 -7.67 -28.48
N LYS A 181 -15.61 -7.80 -29.76
CA LYS A 181 -16.27 -7.14 -30.91
C LYS A 181 -17.78 -7.30 -30.89
N GLU A 182 -18.27 -8.50 -30.62
CA GLU A 182 -19.71 -8.79 -30.55
C GLU A 182 -20.43 -7.90 -29.54
N PHE A 183 -19.84 -7.68 -28.36
CA PHE A 183 -20.42 -6.85 -27.30
C PHE A 183 -20.35 -5.36 -27.63
N LEU A 184 -19.28 -4.93 -28.28
CA LEU A 184 -19.11 -3.53 -28.70
C LEU A 184 -20.14 -3.11 -29.76
N THR A 185 -20.70 -4.05 -30.54
CA THR A 185 -21.81 -3.74 -31.47
C THR A 185 -23.14 -3.41 -30.78
N ARG A 186 -23.27 -3.70 -29.48
CA ARG A 186 -24.49 -3.46 -28.68
C ARG A 186 -24.23 -2.44 -27.56
N PRO A 187 -24.00 -1.16 -27.90
CA PRO A 187 -23.60 -0.14 -26.93
C PRO A 187 -24.64 0.11 -25.82
N ASP A 188 -25.92 -0.16 -26.07
CA ASP A 188 -27.00 0.05 -25.09
C ASP A 188 -27.01 -0.97 -23.94
N GLU A 189 -26.28 -2.08 -24.07
CA GLU A 189 -26.26 -3.17 -23.07
C GLU A 189 -24.93 -3.30 -22.34
N VAL A 190 -23.94 -2.51 -22.76
CA VAL A 190 -22.58 -2.54 -22.24
C VAL A 190 -22.16 -1.18 -21.71
N SER A 191 -21.27 -1.19 -20.73
CA SER A 191 -20.57 0.02 -20.29
C SER A 191 -19.08 -0.19 -20.47
N LEU A 192 -18.45 0.70 -21.22
CA LEU A 192 -17.03 0.65 -21.53
C LEU A 192 -16.31 1.80 -20.84
N ILE A 193 -15.22 1.49 -20.14
CA ILE A 193 -14.38 2.48 -19.44
C ILE A 193 -12.93 2.28 -19.88
N PHE A 194 -12.25 3.37 -20.21
CA PHE A 194 -10.81 3.39 -20.43
C PHE A 194 -10.04 3.37 -19.11
N LEU A 195 -9.11 2.44 -18.92
CA LEU A 195 -8.37 2.32 -17.65
C LEU A 195 -7.04 3.08 -17.69
N GLY A 196 -6.38 3.04 -18.86
CA GLY A 196 -5.06 3.62 -19.06
C GLY A 196 -4.30 2.88 -20.15
N VAL A 197 -2.99 3.11 -20.20
CA VAL A 197 -2.05 2.40 -21.07
C VAL A 197 -0.96 1.73 -20.24
N GLU A 198 -0.40 0.63 -20.72
CA GLU A 198 0.71 -0.03 -20.01
C GLU A 198 1.94 0.88 -19.93
N THR A 199 2.48 1.05 -18.72
CA THR A 199 3.80 1.67 -18.54
C THR A 199 4.84 0.66 -19.04
N GLN A 200 5.54 0.99 -20.13
CA GLN A 200 6.49 0.09 -20.77
C GLN A 200 7.60 -0.37 -19.81
N LEU A 201 7.46 -1.56 -19.22
CA LEU A 201 8.57 -2.33 -18.66
C LEU A 201 9.00 -3.36 -19.70
N ASN A 202 9.99 -2.99 -20.52
CA ASN A 202 10.71 -3.85 -21.46
C ASN A 202 9.92 -4.40 -22.68
N LYS A 203 9.86 -3.62 -23.77
CA LYS A 203 10.00 -4.17 -25.13
C LYS A 203 10.96 -3.32 -25.95
N PRO A 204 11.94 -3.91 -26.66
CA PRO A 204 12.74 -3.20 -27.63
C PRO A 204 11.88 -2.86 -28.85
N HIS A 205 12.16 -1.70 -29.44
CA HIS A 205 11.46 -1.13 -30.59
C HIS A 205 11.12 -2.16 -31.69
N SER A 206 9.84 -2.34 -31.95
CA SER A 206 9.33 -2.70 -33.29
C SER A 206 8.25 -1.69 -33.66
N VAL A 207 8.57 -0.87 -34.64
CA VAL A 207 7.70 0.15 -35.22
C VAL A 207 6.70 -0.53 -36.13
N GLU A 208 5.40 -0.44 -35.83
CA GLU A 208 4.32 -0.48 -36.83
C GLU A 208 3.20 0.49 -36.41
N GLN A 209 2.54 1.05 -37.43
CA GLN A 209 1.74 2.29 -37.41
C GLN A 209 0.82 2.47 -36.19
N GLY A 210 1.23 3.38 -35.31
CA GLY A 210 0.50 3.75 -34.11
C GLY A 210 1.47 4.27 -33.05
N ASP A 211 0.94 4.93 -32.04
CA ASP A 211 1.66 5.44 -30.88
C ASP A 211 2.27 4.34 -29.99
N GLY A 212 2.15 3.06 -30.35
CA GLY A 212 2.79 1.93 -29.66
C GLY A 212 2.27 1.66 -28.25
N LEU A 213 1.19 2.35 -27.85
CA LEU A 213 0.58 2.26 -26.54
C LEU A 213 -0.45 1.12 -26.49
N VAL A 214 -0.28 0.21 -25.55
CA VAL A 214 -1.24 -0.85 -25.23
C VAL A 214 -2.32 -0.27 -24.32
N ALA A 215 -3.53 -0.05 -24.86
CA ALA A 215 -4.64 0.52 -24.12
C ALA A 215 -5.43 -0.57 -23.37
N TRP A 216 -5.89 -0.24 -22.17
CA TRP A 216 -6.69 -1.11 -21.32
C TRP A 216 -8.10 -0.58 -21.15
N PHE A 217 -9.09 -1.46 -21.27
CA PHE A 217 -10.50 -1.14 -21.11
C PHE A 217 -11.20 -2.11 -20.15
N ALA A 218 -12.13 -1.59 -19.35
CA ALA A 218 -13.09 -2.38 -18.60
C ALA A 218 -14.44 -2.40 -19.32
N LEU A 219 -14.91 -3.60 -19.63
CA LEU A 219 -16.20 -3.84 -20.28
C LEU A 219 -17.16 -4.49 -19.28
N ASN A 220 -18.24 -3.81 -18.94
CA ASN A 220 -19.31 -4.36 -18.11
C ASN A 220 -20.49 -4.79 -18.98
N VAL A 221 -20.96 -6.01 -18.73
CA VAL A 221 -22.02 -6.66 -19.48
C VAL A 221 -23.20 -6.89 -18.51
N GLU A 222 -24.25 -6.07 -18.60
CA GLU A 222 -25.37 -6.11 -17.62
C GLU A 222 -26.41 -7.22 -17.90
N LYS A 223 -26.48 -7.76 -19.13
CA LYS A 223 -27.63 -8.60 -19.57
C LYS A 223 -27.31 -9.98 -20.14
N LEU A 224 -26.05 -10.35 -20.35
CA LEU A 224 -25.73 -11.70 -20.82
C LEU A 224 -25.75 -12.68 -19.65
N SER A 225 -26.32 -13.87 -19.86
CA SER A 225 -26.31 -14.91 -18.84
C SER A 225 -24.86 -15.34 -18.59
N THR A 226 -24.43 -15.24 -17.35
CA THR A 226 -23.11 -15.70 -16.87
C THR A 226 -22.76 -17.09 -17.40
N ASP A 227 -23.76 -17.99 -17.45
CA ASP A 227 -23.65 -19.35 -17.95
C ASP A 227 -23.17 -19.45 -19.41
N GLN A 228 -23.49 -18.48 -20.27
CA GLN A 228 -23.01 -18.48 -21.65
C GLN A 228 -21.52 -18.11 -21.73
N PHE A 229 -21.07 -17.19 -20.86
CA PHE A 229 -19.67 -16.79 -20.80
C PHE A 229 -18.79 -17.90 -20.24
N GLU A 230 -19.21 -18.54 -19.15
CA GLU A 230 -18.46 -19.63 -18.52
C GLU A 230 -18.37 -20.86 -19.46
N ARG A 231 -19.39 -21.09 -20.29
CA ARG A 231 -19.34 -22.11 -21.35
C ARG A 231 -18.46 -21.72 -22.53
N LYS A 232 -18.38 -20.43 -22.88
CA LYS A 232 -17.57 -19.92 -24.00
C LYS A 232 -16.08 -19.90 -23.63
N TYR A 233 -15.76 -19.63 -22.37
CA TYR A 233 -14.39 -19.51 -21.88
C TYR A 233 -14.14 -20.51 -20.75
N GLU A 234 -13.78 -21.74 -21.13
CA GLU A 234 -13.47 -22.80 -20.18
C GLU A 234 -12.36 -22.39 -19.20
N GLY A 235 -12.60 -22.59 -17.90
CA GLY A 235 -11.65 -22.23 -16.83
C GLY A 235 -11.75 -20.77 -16.35
N CYS A 236 -12.64 -19.96 -16.94
CA CYS A 236 -12.94 -18.61 -16.47
C CYS A 236 -14.26 -18.58 -15.69
N TYR A 237 -14.31 -17.83 -14.61
CA TYR A 237 -15.53 -17.63 -13.81
C TYR A 237 -15.58 -16.23 -13.22
N PHE A 238 -16.78 -15.76 -12.84
CA PHE A 238 -16.92 -14.45 -12.19
C PHE A 238 -16.64 -14.54 -10.69
N LEU A 239 -15.77 -13.68 -10.18
CA LEU A 239 -15.33 -13.74 -8.79
C LEU A 239 -16.42 -13.25 -7.82
N GLN A 240 -17.05 -14.18 -7.10
CA GLN A 240 -18.10 -13.92 -6.12
C GLN A 240 -17.91 -14.74 -4.82
N PRO A 241 -18.27 -14.20 -3.64
CA PRO A 241 -18.65 -12.81 -3.36
C PRO A 241 -17.42 -11.87 -3.38
N PRO A 242 -17.59 -10.56 -3.64
CA PRO A 242 -16.45 -9.64 -3.81
C PRO A 242 -15.49 -9.57 -2.61
N MET A 243 -16.00 -9.65 -1.38
CA MET A 243 -15.17 -9.71 -0.17
C MET A 243 -15.38 -11.07 0.50
N PRO A 244 -14.31 -11.80 0.88
CA PRO A 244 -12.88 -11.42 0.77
C PRO A 244 -12.22 -11.78 -0.56
N ALA A 245 -12.95 -12.30 -1.56
CA ALA A 245 -12.36 -12.92 -2.74
C ALA A 245 -11.44 -12.00 -3.56
N LEU A 246 -11.74 -10.69 -3.67
CA LEU A 246 -10.87 -9.74 -4.39
C LEU A 246 -9.49 -9.56 -3.72
N LEU A 247 -9.32 -9.96 -2.45
CA LEU A 247 -8.03 -9.93 -1.75
C LEU A 247 -7.09 -11.07 -2.19
N GLN A 248 -7.60 -12.06 -2.94
CA GLN A 248 -6.82 -13.18 -3.46
C GLN A 248 -6.13 -12.85 -4.80
N LEU A 249 -6.41 -11.66 -5.36
CA LEU A 249 -5.76 -11.21 -6.59
C LEU A 249 -4.32 -10.78 -6.31
N VAL A 250 -3.51 -10.72 -7.37
CA VAL A 250 -2.17 -10.16 -7.28
C VAL A 250 -2.26 -8.65 -7.03
N SER A 251 -1.39 -8.11 -6.17
CA SER A 251 -1.36 -6.68 -5.81
C SER A 251 -1.30 -5.74 -7.02
N THR A 252 -0.62 -6.14 -8.09
CA THR A 252 -0.51 -5.36 -9.34
C THR A 252 -1.81 -5.26 -10.12
N GLU A 253 -2.69 -6.25 -10.01
CA GLU A 253 -3.99 -6.28 -10.70
C GLU A 253 -5.11 -5.71 -9.84
N ALA A 254 -4.94 -5.75 -8.51
CA ALA A 254 -5.91 -5.23 -7.55
C ALA A 254 -6.22 -3.75 -7.78
N GLY A 255 -5.22 -2.90 -8.04
CA GLY A 255 -5.46 -1.48 -8.29
C GLY A 255 -6.24 -1.19 -9.57
N ILE A 256 -5.95 -1.94 -10.65
CA ILE A 256 -6.70 -1.86 -11.92
C ILE A 256 -8.16 -2.25 -11.69
N LEU A 257 -8.37 -3.36 -10.98
CA LEU A 257 -9.68 -3.82 -10.59
C LEU A 257 -10.43 -2.79 -9.74
N ALA A 258 -9.78 -2.20 -8.74
CA ALA A 258 -10.39 -1.21 -7.88
C ALA A 258 -10.85 0.02 -8.68
N GLN A 259 -10.01 0.51 -9.60
CA GLN A 259 -10.38 1.59 -10.51
C GLN A 259 -11.60 1.21 -11.37
N ALA A 260 -11.54 0.08 -12.09
CA ALA A 260 -12.61 -0.38 -12.96
C ALA A 260 -13.93 -0.56 -12.21
N ARG A 261 -13.91 -1.32 -11.10
CA ARG A 261 -15.09 -1.63 -10.30
C ARG A 261 -15.72 -0.39 -9.68
N SER A 262 -14.92 0.59 -9.27
CA SER A 262 -15.43 1.83 -8.66
C SER A 262 -16.19 2.69 -9.68
N VAL A 263 -15.63 2.85 -10.89
CA VAL A 263 -16.28 3.61 -11.97
C VAL A 263 -17.52 2.87 -12.48
N LEU A 264 -17.47 1.53 -12.62
CA LEU A 264 -18.64 0.72 -12.96
C LEU A 264 -19.74 0.79 -11.90
N ALA A 265 -19.38 0.76 -10.62
CA ALA A 265 -20.34 0.92 -9.53
C ALA A 265 -20.99 2.31 -9.55
N TRP A 266 -20.22 3.35 -9.92
CA TRP A 266 -20.75 4.69 -10.14
C TRP A 266 -21.74 4.72 -11.31
N HIS A 267 -21.43 4.12 -12.47
CA HIS A 267 -22.37 4.02 -13.58
C HIS A 267 -23.66 3.29 -13.23
N SER A 268 -23.57 2.20 -12.47
CA SER A 268 -24.73 1.43 -12.02
C SER A 268 -25.67 2.26 -11.13
N ARG A 269 -25.12 3.07 -10.22
CA ARG A 269 -25.89 3.82 -9.22
C ARG A 269 -26.33 5.22 -9.68
N TYR A 270 -25.56 5.87 -10.55
CA TYR A 270 -25.75 7.27 -10.94
C TYR A 270 -26.21 7.41 -12.40
N LYS A 271 -27.24 6.64 -12.79
CA LYS A 271 -27.83 6.70 -14.16
C LYS A 271 -28.56 8.03 -14.44
N PHE A 272 -28.99 8.75 -13.41
CA PHE A 272 -29.75 10.00 -13.51
C PHE A 272 -28.97 11.21 -12.96
N CYS A 273 -29.28 12.40 -13.48
CA CYS A 273 -28.69 13.65 -13.06
C CYS A 273 -29.13 13.99 -11.63
N PRO A 274 -28.19 14.21 -10.68
CA PRO A 274 -28.53 14.56 -9.31
C PRO A 274 -29.26 15.92 -9.18
N THR A 275 -29.06 16.84 -10.13
CA THR A 275 -29.58 18.21 -10.05
C THR A 275 -31.04 18.31 -10.51
N CYS A 276 -31.42 17.57 -11.56
CA CYS A 276 -32.74 17.71 -12.19
C CYS A 276 -33.49 16.38 -12.41
N GLY A 277 -32.89 15.24 -12.07
CA GLY A 277 -33.47 13.90 -12.28
C GLY A 277 -33.46 13.41 -13.74
N GLY A 278 -32.93 14.20 -14.68
CA GLY A 278 -32.86 13.84 -16.11
C GLY A 278 -31.94 12.67 -16.42
N LYS A 279 -32.12 12.05 -17.59
CA LYS A 279 -31.18 11.03 -18.10
C LYS A 279 -29.79 11.64 -18.35
N THR A 280 -28.76 10.82 -18.19
CA THR A 280 -27.37 11.20 -18.42
C THR A 280 -26.69 10.25 -19.39
N ILE A 281 -25.78 10.78 -20.21
CA ILE A 281 -24.92 10.01 -21.11
C ILE A 281 -23.51 9.91 -20.54
N ILE A 282 -22.79 8.86 -20.94
CA ILE A 282 -21.40 8.63 -20.53
C ILE A 282 -20.48 9.30 -21.55
N GLU A 283 -19.50 10.05 -21.05
CA GLU A 283 -18.50 10.77 -21.83
C GLU A 283 -17.09 10.57 -21.22
N GLU A 284 -16.08 11.16 -21.87
CA GLU A 284 -14.68 11.17 -21.40
C GLU A 284 -14.14 9.76 -21.06
N GLY A 285 -14.33 8.81 -21.98
CA GLY A 285 -13.85 7.42 -21.81
C GLY A 285 -14.43 6.69 -20.58
N GLY A 286 -15.61 7.09 -20.09
CA GLY A 286 -16.25 6.50 -18.92
C GLY A 286 -16.16 7.34 -17.64
N TYR A 287 -15.44 8.46 -17.63
CA TYR A 287 -15.19 9.25 -16.41
C TYR A 287 -16.09 10.47 -16.27
N LYS A 288 -17.03 10.67 -17.18
CA LYS A 288 -17.98 11.78 -17.07
C LYS A 288 -19.39 11.34 -17.40
N ARG A 289 -20.35 11.94 -16.71
CA ARG A 289 -21.76 11.86 -17.03
C ARG A 289 -22.32 13.24 -17.27
N THR A 290 -22.93 13.41 -18.44
CA THR A 290 -23.49 14.69 -18.89
C THR A 290 -25.00 14.59 -18.97
N CYS A 291 -25.70 15.59 -18.43
CA CYS A 291 -27.16 15.63 -18.43
C CYS A 291 -27.69 15.93 -19.84
N GLN A 292 -28.73 15.23 -20.27
CA GLN A 292 -29.37 15.45 -21.57
C GLN A 292 -30.38 16.61 -21.56
N ILE A 293 -30.76 17.14 -20.40
CA ILE A 293 -31.75 18.23 -20.32
C ILE A 293 -31.06 19.56 -20.58
N GLU A 294 -31.45 20.21 -21.67
CA GLU A 294 -30.98 21.54 -22.04
C GLU A 294 -31.30 22.57 -20.93
N GLY A 295 -30.32 23.41 -20.59
CA GLY A 295 -30.48 24.44 -19.56
C GLY A 295 -30.29 23.96 -18.11
N CYS A 296 -30.00 22.68 -17.88
CA CYS A 296 -29.71 22.17 -16.54
C CYS A 296 -28.53 22.91 -15.89
N PRO A 297 -28.61 23.31 -14.61
CA PRO A 297 -27.51 23.98 -13.91
C PRO A 297 -26.21 23.16 -13.89
N SER A 298 -26.31 21.82 -13.96
CA SER A 298 -25.13 20.94 -14.02
C SER A 298 -24.28 21.15 -15.28
N LEU A 299 -24.86 21.72 -16.35
CA LEU A 299 -24.16 22.01 -17.61
C LEU A 299 -23.46 23.38 -17.58
N LYS A 300 -23.73 24.22 -16.56
CA LYS A 300 -23.17 25.56 -16.44
C LYS A 300 -21.98 25.53 -15.48
N GLY A 301 -20.77 25.41 -16.03
CA GLY A 301 -19.53 25.31 -15.27
C GLY A 301 -19.13 23.86 -14.98
N ILE A 302 -18.24 23.66 -14.00
CA ILE A 302 -17.69 22.33 -13.64
C ILE A 302 -18.25 21.93 -12.28
N HIS A 303 -18.99 20.81 -12.24
CA HIS A 303 -19.63 20.30 -11.03
C HIS A 303 -19.22 18.85 -10.77
N ASN A 304 -19.08 18.48 -9.49
CA ASN A 304 -18.78 17.10 -9.09
C ASN A 304 -19.90 16.10 -9.45
N THR A 305 -21.10 16.58 -9.75
CA THR A 305 -22.24 15.76 -10.18
C THR A 305 -21.98 15.02 -11.48
N SER A 306 -21.03 15.50 -12.29
CA SER A 306 -20.62 14.89 -13.55
C SER A 306 -19.52 13.84 -13.41
N TYR A 307 -18.87 13.69 -12.26
CA TYR A 307 -17.66 12.87 -12.11
C TYR A 307 -17.81 11.72 -11.10
N PRO A 308 -16.98 10.66 -11.21
CA PRO A 308 -16.94 9.56 -10.26
C PRO A 308 -16.68 10.04 -8.83
N ARG A 309 -17.33 9.39 -7.86
CA ARG A 309 -17.14 9.68 -6.44
C ARG A 309 -16.07 8.77 -5.83
N VAL A 310 -15.23 9.37 -4.98
CA VAL A 310 -14.31 8.65 -4.10
C VAL A 310 -14.79 8.85 -2.67
N GLY A 311 -15.06 7.76 -1.96
CA GLY A 311 -15.39 7.80 -0.54
C GLY A 311 -14.12 7.62 0.29
N GLU A 312 -13.76 8.63 1.07
CA GLU A 312 -12.61 8.55 1.97
C GLU A 312 -12.99 7.73 3.21
N CYS A 313 -12.24 6.67 3.49
CA CYS A 313 -12.43 5.82 4.66
C CYS A 313 -11.14 5.81 5.49
N ILE A 314 -11.23 6.23 6.75
CA ILE A 314 -10.11 6.16 7.69
C ILE A 314 -10.24 4.85 8.47
N GLN A 315 -9.31 3.93 8.25
CA GLN A 315 -9.18 2.71 9.06
C GLN A 315 -8.10 2.93 10.12
N MET A 316 -8.50 2.95 11.39
CA MET A 316 -7.58 3.15 12.52
C MET A 316 -7.30 1.81 13.21
N LEU A 317 -6.03 1.43 13.26
CA LEU A 317 -5.60 0.39 14.20
C LEU A 317 -5.50 1.01 15.58
N VAL A 318 -6.50 0.76 16.43
CA VAL A 318 -6.48 1.19 17.84
C VAL A 318 -5.80 0.09 18.65
N PRO A 319 -4.55 0.28 19.14
CA PRO A 319 -3.92 -0.71 19.99
C PRO A 319 -4.71 -0.85 21.29
N PRO A 320 -4.80 -2.06 21.87
CA PRO A 320 -5.56 -2.27 23.09
C PRO A 320 -5.00 -1.39 24.22
N LEU A 321 -5.85 -0.51 24.75
CA LEU A 321 -5.58 0.24 25.98
C LEU A 321 -5.38 -0.78 27.11
N LYS A 322 -4.14 -0.94 27.59
CA LYS A 322 -3.88 -1.66 28.83
C LYS A 322 -4.49 -0.87 29.98
N LEU A 323 -5.76 -1.14 30.31
CA LEU A 323 -6.39 -0.73 31.56
C LEU A 323 -5.53 -1.26 32.71
N HIS A 324 -4.70 -0.38 33.29
CA HIS A 324 -4.10 -0.64 34.59
C HIS A 324 -5.22 -0.56 35.62
N LEU A 325 -5.82 -1.71 35.92
CA LEU A 325 -6.60 -1.91 37.12
C LEU A 325 -5.64 -1.66 38.30
N TYR A 326 -5.64 -0.44 38.81
CA TYR A 326 -5.17 -0.16 40.15
C TYR A 326 -6.09 -0.92 41.10
N LYS A 327 -5.64 -2.08 41.58
CA LYS A 327 -6.21 -2.69 42.79
C LYS A 327 -5.87 -1.73 43.93
N VAL A 328 -6.88 -1.03 44.40
CA VAL A 328 -6.92 -0.37 45.71
C VAL A 328 -6.90 -1.45 46.77
#